data_AF-A0A9P0HK92-F1
#
_entry.id   AF-A0A9P0HK92-F1
#
_cell.length_a   1.000
_cell.length_b   1.000
_cell.length_c   1.000
_cell.angle_alpha   90.00
_cell.angle_beta   90.00
_cell.angle_gamma   90.00
#
_symmetry.space_group_name_H-M   'P 1'
#
loop_
_entity.id
_entity.type
_entity.pdbx_description
1 polymer ?
#
loop_
_entity_poly.entity_id
_entity_poly.type
_entity_poly.pdbx_seq_one_letter_code
_entity_poly.pdbx_strand_id
1 'polypeptide(L)' 'MNMLSRDLVFTHYNPELPLVITADTSPIGIVTILPHLLSDNASPGKMIEVSIAYASRAMTTRNTIICNSTVRDWQ' A
#
# COMPACT_ATOMS: atom_id res chain seq x y z
N MET A 1 -1.40 6.72 -21.01
CA MET A 1 -2.18 7.48 -20.01
C MET A 1 -2.10 6.73 -18.68
N ASN A 2 -1.57 7.35 -17.63
CA ASN A 2 -1.47 6.73 -16.30
C ASN A 2 -2.74 7.06 -15.51
N MET A 3 -3.66 6.10 -15.34
CA MET A 3 -4.92 6.35 -14.62
C MET A 3 -4.73 6.69 -13.14
N LEU A 4 -3.59 6.30 -12.56
CA LEU A 4 -3.29 6.53 -11.14
C LEU A 4 -2.84 7.97 -10.84
N SER A 5 -2.47 8.76 -11.86
CA SER A 5 -2.01 10.14 -11.65
C SER A 5 -3.14 11.18 -11.59
N ARG A 6 -4.40 10.77 -11.43
CA ARG A 6 -5.53 11.69 -11.26
C ARG A 6 -5.74 11.95 -9.77
N ASP A 7 -5.97 13.21 -9.41
CA ASP A 7 -6.24 13.68 -8.03
C ASP A 7 -7.44 12.99 -7.34
N LEU A 8 -8.20 12.19 -8.07
CA LEU A 8 -9.30 11.38 -7.55
C LEU A 8 -8.85 10.06 -6.91
N VAL A 9 -7.62 9.62 -7.12
CA VAL A 9 -7.14 8.29 -6.71
C VAL A 9 -6.31 8.34 -5.43
N PHE A 10 -5.53 9.41 -5.22
CA PHE A 10 -4.68 9.57 -4.04
C PHE A 10 -5.13 10.74 -3.18
N THR A 11 -5.10 10.53 -1.86
CA THR A 11 -5.29 11.62 -0.90
C THR A 11 -3.98 12.33 -0.61
N HIS A 12 -4.06 13.52 -0.01
CA HIS A 12 -2.88 14.25 0.43
C HIS A 12 -2.24 13.57 1.65
N TYR A 13 -0.91 13.61 1.70
CA TYR A 13 -0.16 13.18 2.88
C TYR A 13 -0.47 14.08 4.09
N ASN A 14 -0.72 13.46 5.24
CA ASN A 14 -0.86 14.11 6.54
C ASN A 14 0.09 13.45 7.55
N PRO A 15 1.07 14.18 8.12
CA PRO A 15 2.04 13.62 9.05
C PRO A 15 1.44 13.15 10.39
N GLU A 16 0.22 13.56 10.73
CA GLU A 16 -0.46 13.18 11.97
C GLU A 16 -1.21 11.85 11.84
N LEU A 17 -1.44 11.37 10.61
CA LEU A 17 -2.15 10.12 10.36
C LEU A 17 -1.16 8.95 10.26
N PRO A 18 -1.48 7.79 10.88
CA PRO A 18 -0.66 6.60 10.75
C PRO A 18 -0.51 6.18 9.28
N LEU A 19 0.68 5.68 8.94
CA LEU A 19 0.97 5.08 7.65
C LEU A 19 0.98 3.55 7.77
N VAL A 20 0.45 2.89 6.75
CA VAL A 20 0.62 1.45 6.53
C VAL A 20 1.31 1.25 5.20
N ILE A 21 2.12 0.20 5.06
CA ILE A 21 2.73 -0.17 3.79
C ILE A 21 2.18 -1.54 3.42
N THR A 22 1.55 -1.60 2.25
CA THR A 22 1.09 -2.86 1.66
C THR A 22 1.92 -3.12 0.42
N ALA A 23 2.50 -4.32 0.32
CA ALA A 23 3.34 -4.70 -0.79
C ALA A 23 2.99 -6.11 -1.26
N ASP A 24 2.99 -6.30 -2.57
CA ASP A 24 2.82 -7.59 -3.23
C ASP A 24 3.93 -7.80 -4.26
N THR A 25 4.35 -9.04 -4.42
CA THR A 25 5.48 -9.41 -5.26
C THR A 25 5.14 -10.61 -6.13
N SER A 26 5.70 -10.60 -7.33
CA SER A 26 5.61 -11.68 -8.29
C SER A 26 6.99 -11.94 -8.91
N PRO A 27 7.18 -13.04 -9.66
CA PRO A 27 8.43 -13.30 -10.36
C PRO A 27 8.85 -12.21 -11.37
N ILE A 28 7.92 -11.35 -11.79
CA ILE A 28 8.15 -10.29 -12.78
C ILE A 28 8.40 -8.91 -12.15
N GLY A 29 8.09 -8.72 -10.87
CA GLY A 29 8.16 -7.41 -10.25
C GLY A 29 7.51 -7.32 -8.88
N ILE A 30 7.75 -6.19 -8.23
CA ILE A 30 7.17 -5.80 -6.94
C ILE A 30 6.32 -4.54 -7.11
N VAL A 31 5.21 -4.48 -6.37
CA VAL A 31 4.34 -3.31 -6.26
C VAL A 31 4.09 -3.03 -4.79
N THR A 32 4.07 -1.75 -4.43
CA THR A 32 3.67 -1.31 -3.09
C THR A 32 2.77 -0.09 -3.17
N ILE A 33 1.88 0.01 -2.19
CA ILE A 33 1.01 1.14 -1.95
C ILE A 33 1.29 1.64 -0.53
N LEU A 34 1.35 2.96 -0.41
CA LEU A 34 1.47 3.67 0.86
C LEU A 34 0.12 4.34 1.14
N PRO A 35 -0.71 3.79 2.03
CA PRO A 35 -1.90 4.47 2.55
C PRO A 35 -1.73 5.14 3.93
N HIS A 36 -2.62 6.09 4.21
CA HIS A 36 -2.98 6.47 5.58
C HIS A 36 -4.07 5.57 6.14
N LEU A 37 -4.05 5.38 7.46
CA LEU A 37 -5.19 4.86 8.21
C LEU A 37 -6.07 5.99 8.73
N LEU A 38 -7.35 5.96 8.38
CA LEU A 38 -8.38 6.86 8.90
C LEU A 38 -9.40 6.07 9.71
N SER A 39 -9.97 6.70 10.74
CA SER A 39 -11.17 6.16 11.38
C SER A 39 -12.35 6.27 10.40
N ASP A 40 -13.11 5.20 10.25
CA ASP A 40 -14.36 5.22 9.51
C ASP A 40 -15.41 6.01 10.30
N ASN A 41 -15.84 7.15 9.75
CA ASN A 41 -16.88 7.98 10.37
C ASN A 41 -18.23 7.27 10.44
N ALA A 42 -18.46 6.28 9.57
CA ALA A 42 -19.70 5.48 9.55
C ALA A 42 -19.66 4.29 10.51
N SER A 43 -18.49 3.91 11.00
CA SER A 43 -18.30 2.73 11.87
C SER A 43 -17.18 2.99 12.87
N PRO A 44 -17.49 3.61 14.03
CA PRO A 44 -16.51 3.92 15.06
C PRO A 44 -15.70 2.68 15.46
N GLY A 45 -14.37 2.78 15.40
CA GLY A 45 -13.44 1.68 15.70
C GLY A 45 -12.98 0.87 14.49
N LYS A 46 -13.57 1.08 13.31
CA LYS A 46 -13.07 0.52 12.05
C LYS A 46 -12.08 1.50 11.41
N MET A 47 -10.92 1.00 10.98
CA MET A 47 -9.94 1.78 10.23
C MET A 47 -10.09 1.52 8.73
N ILE A 48 -9.90 2.55 7.92
CA ILE A 48 -9.88 2.48 6.45
C ILE A 48 -8.52 2.94 5.92
N GLU A 49 -8.04 2.27 4.87
CA GLU A 49 -6.81 2.63 4.17
C GLU A 49 -7.13 3.57 2.99
N VAL A 50 -6.53 4.77 2.99
CA VAL A 50 -6.62 5.72 1.87
C VAL A 50 -5.25 5.94 1.26
N SER A 51 -5.11 5.62 -0.02
CA SER A 51 -3.81 5.62 -0.69
C SER A 51 -3.27 7.04 -0.87
N ILE A 52 -1.98 7.26 -0.62
CA ILE A 52 -1.28 8.52 -0.89
C ILE A 52 -0.23 8.39 -1.99
N ALA A 53 0.34 7.20 -2.15
CA ALA A 53 1.35 6.94 -3.16
C ALA A 53 1.38 5.46 -3.53
N TYR A 54 1.98 5.17 -4.69
CA TYR A 54 2.35 3.83 -5.10
C TYR A 54 3.76 3.83 -5.68
N ALA A 55 4.44 2.70 -5.58
CA ALA A 55 5.69 2.47 -6.27
C ALA A 55 5.70 1.06 -6.86
N SER A 56 6.30 0.92 -8.03
CA SER A 56 6.45 -0.38 -8.68
C SER A 56 7.83 -0.50 -9.31
N ARG A 57 8.34 -1.73 -9.37
CA ARG A 57 9.62 -2.02 -10.01
C ARG A 57 9.56 -3.38 -10.69
N ALA A 58 9.86 -3.39 -12.00
CA ALA A 58 10.08 -4.62 -12.74
C ALA A 58 11.41 -5.26 -12.32
N MET A 59 11.42 -6.59 -12.21
CA MET A 59 12.64 -7.34 -11.91
C MET A 59 13.37 -7.68 -13.21
N THR A 60 14.55 -7.10 -13.39
CA THR A 60 15.38 -7.30 -14.59
C THR A 60 16.30 -8.53 -14.47
N THR A 61 16.33 -9.20 -13.32
CA THR A 61 17.13 -10.40 -13.05
C THR A 61 16.40 -11.26 -12.02
N ARG A 62 16.47 -12.60 -12.12
CA ARG A 62 15.90 -13.54 -11.14
C ARG A 62 16.65 -13.44 -9.80
N ASN A 63 16.44 -12.35 -9.08
CA ASN A 63 16.89 -12.21 -7.71
C ASN A 63 15.77 -12.76 -6.82
N THR A 64 16.06 -13.76 -5.99
CA THR A 64 15.09 -14.24 -5.01
C THR A 64 14.71 -13.11 -4.07
N ILE A 65 13.46 -12.65 -4.11
CA ILE A 65 12.93 -11.75 -3.09
C ILE A 65 12.56 -12.62 -1.89
N ILE A 66 13.33 -12.51 -0.81
CA ILE A 66 12.99 -13.12 0.48
C ILE A 66 12.12 -12.11 1.22
N CYS A 67 10.80 -12.29 1.16
CA CYS A 67 9.86 -11.58 2.01
C CYS A 67 9.83 -12.30 3.37
N ASN A 68 10.46 -11.72 4.40
CA ASN A 68 10.21 -12.10 5.79
C ASN A 68 8.84 -11.53 6.20
N SER A 69 7.75 -12.15 5.76
CA SER A 69 6.45 -11.90 6.34
C SER A 69 6.37 -12.67 7.65
N THR A 70 6.31 -11.96 8.78
CA THR A 70 5.68 -12.53 9.98
C THR A 70 4.21 -12.70 9.62
N VAL A 71 3.82 -13.89 9.18
CA VAL A 71 2.41 -14.24 8.98
C VAL A 71 1.75 -14.11 10.35
N ARG A 72 0.99 -13.04 10.56
CA ARG A 72 -0.05 -13.05 11.59
C ARG A 72 -1.20 -13.79 10.96
N ASP A 73 -1.40 -15.02 11.40
CA ASP A 73 -2.60 -15.80 11.08
C ASP A 73 -3.81 -14.97 11.53
N TRP A 74 -4.55 -14.44 10.56
CA TRP A 74 -5.86 -13.88 10.82
C TRP A 74 -6.83 -15.07 10.92
N GLN A 75 -7.15 -15.47 12.16
CA GLN A 75 -8.26 -16.38 12.47
C GLN A 75 -9.60 -15.67 12.30
#